data_AF-A0A498P4J7-F1
#
_entry.id   AF-A0A498P4J7-F1
#
_cell.length_a   1.000
_cell.length_b   1.000
_cell.length_c   1.000
_cell.angle_alpha   90.00
_cell.angle_beta   90.00
_cell.angle_gamma   90.00
#
_symmetry.space_group_name_H-M   'P 1'
#
loop_
_entity.id
_entity.type
_entity.pdbx_description
1 polymer ?
#
loop_
_entity_poly.entity_id
_entity_poly.type
_entity_poly.pdbx_seq_one_letter_code
_entity_poly.pdbx_strand_id
1 'polypeptide(L)'
;MYERMRADQRKFGKAAWGAAVERMEKLQYAVSKETLQLMRAKEICLEQRKHGLREEMQGLQGGEDAMVRLDQLEAMYYELQLQLYEIQFEILKYEELLLTAQLQSLRRQMSERQEEVVYYDTYESPDAMKATDDPSTPLTPPRDDVAKLQQRTRQLEARRGRITAKKAYLKHKKDIKSKEREQALRLLSTPSRERLCASVSLSVLSNRV
;
A
#
# COMPACT_ATOMS: atom_id res chain seq x y z
N MET A 1 -18.88 -1.82 8.25
CA MET A 1 -18.77 -3.02 9.14
C MET A 1 -17.43 -3.06 9.87
N TYR A 2 -16.29 -3.02 9.17
CA TYR A 2 -14.95 -2.98 9.79
C TYR A 2 -14.81 -1.87 10.85
N GLU A 3 -15.19 -0.62 10.54
CA GLU A 3 -15.10 0.49 11.50
C GLU A 3 -15.95 0.30 12.75
N ARG A 4 -17.11 -0.35 12.63
CA ARG A 4 -17.96 -0.69 13.77
C ARG A 4 -17.28 -1.71 14.68
N MET A 5 -16.74 -2.79 14.12
CA MET A 5 -15.97 -3.78 14.87
C MET A 5 -14.71 -3.18 15.52
N ARG A 6 -14.04 -2.24 14.84
CA ARG A 6 -12.88 -1.53 15.39
C ARG A 6 -13.26 -0.69 16.62
N ALA A 7 -14.43 -0.06 16.62
CA ALA A 7 -14.94 0.65 17.78
C ALA A 7 -15.30 -0.31 18.92
N ASP A 8 -15.88 -1.46 18.58
CA ASP A 8 -16.28 -2.50 19.52
C ASP A 8 -15.07 -3.14 20.22
N GLN A 9 -13.94 -3.31 19.52
CA GLN A 9 -12.69 -3.84 20.09
C GLN A 9 -12.28 -3.13 21.38
N ARG A 10 -12.51 -1.81 21.50
CA ARG A 10 -12.14 -1.03 22.70
C ARG A 10 -13.08 -1.25 23.88
N LYS A 11 -14.24 -1.87 23.65
CA LYS A 11 -15.31 -2.07 24.64
C LYS A 11 -15.35 -3.48 25.20
N PHE A 12 -14.79 -4.46 24.48
CA PHE A 12 -14.79 -5.87 24.89
C PHE A 12 -13.46 -6.28 25.52
N GLY A 13 -13.53 -7.13 26.56
CA GLY A 13 -12.34 -7.72 27.19
C GLY A 13 -11.64 -8.75 26.29
N LYS A 14 -10.38 -9.08 26.62
CA LYS A 14 -9.50 -9.97 25.81
C LYS A 14 -10.17 -11.30 25.43
N ALA A 15 -10.84 -11.96 26.38
CA ALA A 15 -11.51 -13.24 26.14
C ALA A 15 -12.70 -13.12 25.18
N ALA A 16 -13.62 -12.17 25.43
CA ALA A 16 -14.78 -11.94 24.57
C ALA A 16 -14.38 -11.48 23.16
N TRP A 17 -13.33 -10.66 23.06
CA TRP A 17 -12.81 -10.19 21.77
C TRP A 17 -12.06 -11.27 20.98
N GLY A 18 -11.45 -12.25 21.66
CA GLY A 18 -10.73 -13.36 21.04
C GLY A 18 -11.56 -14.11 19.99
N ALA A 19 -12.84 -14.35 20.24
CA ALA A 19 -13.74 -15.01 19.28
C ALA A 19 -14.06 -14.14 18.03
N ALA A 20 -13.92 -12.82 18.12
CA ALA A 20 -14.25 -11.88 17.05
C ALA A 20 -13.04 -11.39 16.25
N VAL A 21 -11.82 -11.55 16.78
CA VAL A 21 -10.59 -10.96 16.20
C VAL A 21 -10.33 -11.45 14.77
N GLU A 22 -10.54 -12.74 14.47
CA GLU A 22 -10.32 -13.28 13.13
C GLU A 22 -11.25 -12.66 12.09
N ARG A 23 -12.51 -12.41 12.47
CA ARG A 23 -13.48 -11.73 11.61
C ARG A 23 -13.04 -10.30 11.36
N MET A 24 -12.46 -9.62 12.35
CA MET A 24 -11.94 -8.26 12.19
C MET A 24 -10.82 -8.24 11.17
N GLU A 25 -9.85 -9.16 11.33
CA GLU A 25 -8.69 -9.31 10.44
C GLU A 25 -9.14 -9.57 9.00
N LYS A 26 -10.10 -10.48 8.80
CA LYS A 26 -10.69 -10.78 7.49
C LYS A 26 -11.38 -9.55 6.88
N LEU A 27 -12.16 -8.80 7.66
CA LEU A 27 -12.81 -7.57 7.20
C LEU A 27 -11.80 -6.48 6.84
N GLN A 28 -10.76 -6.28 7.65
CA GLN A 28 -9.70 -5.33 7.38
C GLN A 28 -8.98 -5.66 6.07
N TYR A 29 -8.65 -6.94 5.87
CA TYR A 29 -8.01 -7.43 4.67
C TYR A 29 -8.90 -7.21 3.44
N ALA A 30 -10.18 -7.57 3.51
CA ALA A 30 -11.14 -7.41 2.42
C ALA A 30 -11.30 -5.94 2.01
N VAL A 31 -11.56 -5.05 2.98
CA VAL A 31 -11.72 -3.61 2.71
C VAL A 31 -10.44 -3.01 2.11
N SER A 32 -9.27 -3.37 2.65
CA SER A 32 -7.99 -2.87 2.11
C SER A 32 -7.73 -3.39 0.69
N LYS A 33 -8.13 -4.63 0.39
CA LYS A 33 -7.99 -5.25 -0.93
C LYS A 33 -8.91 -4.61 -1.97
N GLU A 34 -10.17 -4.41 -1.63
CA GLU A 34 -11.16 -3.75 -2.50
C GLU A 34 -10.76 -2.30 -2.76
N THR A 35 -10.31 -1.58 -1.72
CA THR A 35 -9.87 -0.19 -1.89
C THR A 35 -8.61 -0.10 -2.74
N LEU A 36 -7.66 -1.04 -2.60
CA LEU A 36 -6.51 -1.14 -3.48
C LEU A 36 -6.91 -1.38 -4.95
N GLN A 37 -7.88 -2.27 -5.20
CA GLN A 37 -8.40 -2.50 -6.55
C GLN A 37 -9.04 -1.23 -7.14
N LEU A 38 -9.82 -0.51 -6.34
CA LEU A 38 -10.39 0.78 -6.74
C LEU A 38 -9.29 1.79 -7.09
N MET A 39 -8.22 1.89 -6.29
CA MET A 39 -7.14 2.83 -6.57
C MET A 39 -6.37 2.46 -7.84
N ARG A 40 -6.13 1.17 -8.11
CA ARG A 40 -5.52 0.70 -9.36
C ARG A 40 -6.40 0.99 -10.58
N ALA A 41 -7.71 0.83 -10.46
CA ALA A 41 -8.64 1.21 -11.52
C ALA A 41 -8.57 2.72 -11.80
N LYS A 42 -8.51 3.56 -10.75
CA LYS A 42 -8.33 5.01 -10.90
C LYS A 42 -7.02 5.37 -11.59
N GLU A 43 -5.92 4.69 -11.25
CA GLU A 43 -4.62 4.91 -11.90
C GLU A 43 -4.71 4.65 -13.41
N ILE A 44 -5.32 3.54 -13.81
CA ILE A 44 -5.53 3.19 -15.22
C ILE A 44 -6.33 4.28 -15.94
N CYS A 45 -7.44 4.74 -15.36
CA CYS A 45 -8.25 5.80 -15.96
C CYS A 45 -7.48 7.13 -16.10
N LEU A 46 -6.66 7.49 -15.11
CA LEU A 46 -5.84 8.71 -15.17
C LEU A 46 -4.73 8.60 -16.22
N GLU A 47 -4.06 7.44 -16.34
CA GLU A 47 -3.05 7.23 -17.37
C GLU A 47 -3.66 7.24 -18.77
N GLN A 48 -4.86 6.66 -18.96
CA GLN A 48 -5.59 6.76 -20.23
C GLN A 48 -5.90 8.19 -20.61
N ARG A 49 -6.44 8.99 -19.67
CA ARG A 49 -6.73 10.41 -19.91
C ARG A 49 -5.46 11.20 -20.25
N LYS A 50 -4.37 10.93 -19.52
CA LYS A 50 -3.08 11.56 -19.75
C LYS A 50 -2.47 11.17 -21.09
N HIS A 51 -2.66 9.92 -21.53
CA HIS A 51 -2.28 9.48 -22.86
C HIS A 51 -3.06 10.22 -23.96
N GLY A 52 -4.39 10.33 -23.80
CA GLY A 52 -5.23 11.10 -24.72
C GLY A 52 -4.81 12.57 -24.84
N LEU A 53 -4.39 13.22 -23.74
CA LEU A 53 -3.82 14.57 -23.82
C LEU A 53 -2.55 14.63 -24.67
N ARG A 54 -1.67 13.63 -24.56
CA ARG A 54 -0.45 13.58 -25.39
C ARG A 54 -0.78 13.40 -26.87
N GLU A 55 -1.76 12.56 -27.19
CA GLU A 55 -2.21 12.38 -28.58
C GLU A 55 -2.80 13.68 -29.14
N GLU A 56 -3.61 14.39 -28.35
CA GLU A 56 -4.17 15.68 -28.75
C GLU A 56 -3.07 16.72 -28.99
N MET A 57 -2.08 16.83 -28.10
CA MET A 57 -0.93 17.72 -28.28
C MET A 57 -0.17 17.43 -29.57
N GLN A 58 0.02 16.14 -29.91
CA GLN A 58 0.71 15.73 -31.13
C GLN A 58 -0.08 16.02 -32.40
N GLY A 59 -1.41 16.10 -32.30
CA GLY A 59 -2.31 16.38 -33.42
C GLY A 59 -2.49 17.88 -33.74
N LEU A 60 -1.94 18.79 -32.93
CA LEU A 60 -2.08 20.22 -33.16
C LEU A 60 -1.33 20.67 -34.43
N GLN A 61 -2.03 21.44 -35.27
CA GLN A 61 -1.45 22.10 -36.44
C GLN A 61 -0.97 23.49 -36.06
N GLY A 62 0.19 23.93 -36.54
CA GLY A 62 0.81 25.19 -36.11
C GLY A 62 -0.08 26.43 -36.30
N GLY A 63 0.13 27.45 -35.47
CA GLY A 63 -0.65 28.69 -35.46
C GLY A 63 -0.72 29.28 -34.05
N GLU A 64 -1.19 30.52 -33.93
CA GLU A 64 -1.33 31.19 -32.62
C GLU A 64 -2.39 30.51 -31.74
N ASP A 65 -3.53 30.13 -32.32
CA ASP A 65 -4.59 29.37 -31.63
C ASP A 65 -4.10 28.00 -31.14
N ALA A 66 -3.21 27.36 -31.90
CA ALA A 66 -2.63 26.08 -31.52
C ALA A 66 -1.63 26.22 -30.36
N MET A 67 -0.94 27.35 -30.26
CA MET A 67 -0.06 27.63 -29.12
C MET A 67 -0.88 27.81 -27.83
N VAL A 68 -1.98 28.58 -27.89
CA VAL A 68 -2.89 28.74 -26.74
C VAL A 68 -3.50 27.40 -26.34
N ARG A 69 -3.89 26.56 -27.31
CA ARG A 69 -4.39 25.21 -27.02
C ARG A 69 -3.31 24.32 -26.40
N LEU A 70 -2.07 24.38 -26.89
CA LEU A 70 -0.96 23.62 -26.34
C LEU A 70 -0.71 23.98 -24.86
N ASP A 71 -0.68 25.28 -24.52
CA ASP A 71 -0.52 25.74 -23.13
C ASP A 71 -1.62 25.17 -22.20
N GLN A 72 -2.87 25.13 -22.67
CA GLN A 72 -3.99 24.55 -21.93
C GLN A 72 -3.82 23.04 -21.73
N LEU A 73 -3.45 22.32 -22.79
CA LEU A 73 -3.21 20.88 -22.73
C LEU A 73 -2.06 20.55 -21.77
N GLU A 74 -0.98 21.33 -21.80
CA GLU A 74 0.16 21.17 -20.89
C GLU A 74 -0.26 21.36 -19.44
N ALA A 75 -1.02 22.43 -19.14
CA ALA A 75 -1.55 22.67 -17.80
C ALA A 75 -2.40 21.49 -17.29
N MET A 76 -3.29 20.94 -18.13
CA MET A 76 -4.09 19.76 -17.78
C MET A 76 -3.24 18.51 -17.60
N TYR A 77 -2.21 18.31 -18.43
CA TYR A 77 -1.29 17.19 -18.33
C TYR A 77 -0.50 17.23 -17.01
N TYR A 78 -0.02 18.41 -16.59
CA TYR A 78 0.64 18.59 -15.31
C TYR A 78 -0.31 18.31 -14.13
N GLU A 79 -1.56 18.75 -14.21
CA GLU A 79 -2.58 18.45 -13.20
C GLU A 79 -2.80 16.93 -13.06
N LEU A 80 -2.99 16.22 -14.18
CA LEU A 80 -3.13 14.77 -14.16
C LEU A 80 -1.88 14.07 -13.62
N GLN A 81 -0.68 14.59 -13.89
CA GLN A 81 0.56 14.04 -13.35
C GLN A 81 0.61 14.13 -11.82
N LEU A 82 0.15 15.23 -11.23
CA LEU A 82 0.08 15.36 -9.77
C LEU A 82 -0.97 14.41 -9.17
N GLN A 83 -2.14 14.28 -9.81
CA GLN A 83 -3.18 13.33 -9.40
C GLN A 83 -2.70 11.88 -9.48
N LEU A 84 -1.90 11.52 -10.49
CA LEU A 84 -1.28 10.20 -10.59
C LEU A 84 -0.35 9.91 -9.41
N TYR A 85 0.47 10.87 -8.98
CA TYR A 85 1.29 10.68 -7.79
C TYR A 85 0.46 10.48 -6.51
N GLU A 86 -0.69 11.15 -6.40
CA GLU A 86 -1.61 10.94 -5.27
C GLU A 86 -2.21 9.53 -5.28
N ILE A 87 -2.70 9.07 -6.43
CA ILE A 87 -3.25 7.72 -6.56
C ILE A 87 -2.17 6.66 -6.32
N GLN A 88 -0.96 6.83 -6.86
CA GLN A 88 0.16 5.92 -6.61
C GLN A 88 0.52 5.87 -5.12
N PHE A 89 0.46 7.00 -4.41
CA PHE A 89 0.66 7.03 -2.97
C PHE A 89 -0.43 6.27 -2.21
N GLU A 90 -1.70 6.45 -2.59
CA GLU A 90 -2.82 5.70 -2.01
C GLU A 90 -2.72 4.20 -2.31
N ILE A 91 -2.31 3.79 -3.52
CA ILE A 91 -2.02 2.38 -3.86
C ILE A 91 -0.99 1.82 -2.86
N LEU A 92 0.15 2.47 -2.70
CA LEU A 92 1.20 2.03 -1.78
C LEU A 92 0.71 1.97 -0.32
N LYS A 93 -0.13 2.92 0.10
CA LYS A 93 -0.74 2.94 1.43
C LYS A 93 -1.65 1.72 1.66
N TYR A 94 -2.51 1.35 0.70
CA TYR A 94 -3.36 0.17 0.84
C TYR A 94 -2.59 -1.14 0.71
N GLU A 95 -1.51 -1.18 -0.08
CA GLU A 95 -0.57 -2.32 -0.08
C GLU A 95 0.09 -2.50 1.30
N GLU A 96 0.54 -1.41 1.94
CA GLU A 96 1.11 -1.44 3.30
C GLU A 96 0.07 -1.89 4.35
N LEU A 97 -1.19 -1.43 4.23
CA LEU A 97 -2.28 -1.86 5.10
C LEU A 97 -2.57 -3.36 4.97
N LEU A 98 -2.56 -3.91 3.74
CA LEU A 98 -2.73 -5.34 3.51
C LEU A 98 -1.63 -6.16 4.17
N LEU A 99 -0.37 -5.74 4.01
CA LEU A 99 0.77 -6.41 4.66
C LEU A 99 0.65 -6.33 6.19
N THR A 100 0.21 -5.18 6.71
CA THR A 100 0.01 -4.98 8.15
C THR A 100 -1.08 -5.90 8.70
N ALA A 101 -2.22 -6.02 8.03
CA ALA A 101 -3.29 -6.95 8.42
C ALA A 101 -2.81 -8.41 8.40
N GLN A 102 -2.04 -8.81 7.39
CA GLN A 102 -1.45 -10.14 7.33
C GLN A 102 -0.44 -10.39 8.45
N LEU A 103 0.42 -9.42 8.76
CA LEU A 103 1.38 -9.49 9.85
C LEU A 103 0.71 -9.59 11.22
N GLN A 104 -0.39 -8.86 11.44
CA GLN A 104 -1.20 -8.96 12.66
C GLN A 104 -1.75 -10.37 12.84
N SER A 105 -2.34 -10.95 11.78
CA SER A 105 -2.86 -12.31 11.81
C SER A 105 -1.77 -13.36 12.07
N LEU A 106 -0.59 -13.22 11.43
CA LEU A 106 0.54 -14.12 11.68
C LEU A 106 1.05 -14.04 13.12
N ARG A 107 1.13 -12.83 13.70
CA ARG A 107 1.55 -12.64 15.09
C ARG A 107 0.59 -13.32 16.05
N ARG A 108 -0.72 -13.15 15.86
CA ARG A 108 -1.74 -13.84 16.65
C ARG A 108 -1.62 -15.35 16.53
N GLN A 109 -1.52 -15.88 15.30
CA GLN A 109 -1.36 -17.31 15.04
C GLN A 109 -0.09 -17.91 15.66
N MET A 110 0.98 -17.13 15.80
CA MET A 110 2.18 -17.55 16.53
C MET A 110 1.93 -17.57 18.04
N SER A 111 1.27 -16.53 18.58
CA SER A 111 0.91 -16.48 20.01
C SER A 111 -0.02 -17.64 20.41
N GLU A 112 -1.05 -17.93 19.62
CA GLU A 112 -1.99 -19.02 19.90
C GLU A 112 -1.32 -20.39 19.93
N ARG A 113 -0.36 -20.64 19.03
CA ARG A 113 0.43 -21.89 19.03
C ARG A 113 1.43 -21.98 20.18
N GLN A 114 1.89 -20.85 20.71
CA GLN A 114 2.78 -20.81 21.87
C GLN A 114 2.01 -20.93 23.19
N GLU A 115 0.78 -20.43 23.21
CA GLU A 115 -0.14 -20.46 24.36
C GLU A 115 -1.00 -21.74 24.39
N GLU A 116 -0.83 -22.66 23.43
CA GLU A 116 -1.54 -23.94 23.38
C GLU A 116 -1.11 -24.84 24.54
N VAL A 117 -1.98 -24.96 25.55
CA VAL A 117 -1.75 -25.80 26.73
C VAL A 117 -2.11 -27.25 26.39
N VAL A 118 -1.12 -28.13 26.43
CA VAL A 118 -1.33 -29.58 26.32
C VAL A 118 -1.76 -30.12 27.69
N TYR A 119 -2.99 -30.61 27.79
CA TYR A 119 -3.46 -31.34 28.96
C TYR A 119 -3.06 -32.81 28.82
N TYR A 120 -2.19 -33.27 29.72
CA TYR A 120 -1.88 -34.69 29.82
C TYR A 120 -2.91 -35.32 30.77
N ASP A 121 -3.54 -36.40 30.32
CA ASP A 121 -4.36 -37.22 31.20
C ASP A 121 -3.48 -37.75 32.33
N THR A 122 -3.96 -37.65 33.57
CA THR A 122 -3.29 -38.24 34.72
C THR A 122 -3.44 -39.75 34.67
N TYR A 123 -2.33 -40.49 34.71
CA TYR A 123 -2.37 -41.95 34.81
C TYR A 123 -3.14 -42.38 36.06
N GLU A 124 -4.14 -43.25 35.88
CA GLU A 124 -4.96 -43.78 36.97
C GLU A 124 -4.20 -44.83 37.81
N SER A 125 -3.10 -45.40 37.29
CA SER A 125 -2.28 -46.39 38.01
C SER A 125 -0.79 -46.35 37.58
N PRO A 126 0.14 -46.83 38.44
CA PRO A 126 1.56 -46.95 38.11
C PRO A 126 1.85 -47.91 36.95
N ASP A 127 0.97 -48.89 36.71
CA ASP A 127 1.11 -49.86 35.62
C ASP A 127 0.72 -49.26 34.26
N ALA A 128 -0.22 -48.30 34.23
CA ALA A 128 -0.58 -47.56 33.03
C ALA A 128 0.56 -46.67 32.51
N MET A 129 1.45 -46.23 33.40
CA MET A 129 2.62 -45.39 33.07
C MET A 129 3.73 -46.17 32.33
N LYS A 130 3.82 -47.49 32.54
CA LYS A 130 4.83 -48.36 31.93
C LYS A 130 4.42 -48.89 30.56
N ALA A 131 3.14 -48.81 30.21
CA ALA A 131 2.59 -49.34 28.96
C ALA A 131 2.79 -48.41 27.76
N THR A 132 3.18 -47.15 27.98
CA THR A 132 3.25 -46.08 26.98
C THR A 132 4.67 -45.59 26.68
N ASP A 133 5.69 -46.37 27.04
CA ASP A 133 7.09 -46.17 26.61
C ASP A 133 7.28 -46.57 25.13
N ASP A 134 6.39 -46.08 24.25
CA ASP A 134 6.58 -46.18 22.81
C ASP A 134 7.36 -44.93 22.33
N PRO A 135 8.67 -45.07 22.01
CA PRO A 135 9.52 -43.96 21.57
C PRO A 135 9.09 -43.38 20.21
N SER A 136 8.06 -43.94 19.58
CA SER A 136 7.51 -43.48 18.31
C SER A 136 6.42 -42.41 18.43
N THR A 137 5.97 -42.07 19.64
CA THR A 137 5.00 -40.98 19.85
C THR A 137 5.69 -39.63 19.62
N PRO A 138 5.38 -38.86 18.56
CA PRO A 138 6.00 -37.57 18.36
C PRO A 138 5.44 -36.61 19.42
N LEU A 139 6.19 -36.43 20.52
CA LEU A 139 5.88 -35.50 21.63
C LEU A 139 5.88 -34.01 21.22
N THR A 140 5.85 -33.70 19.92
CA THR A 140 5.92 -32.34 19.38
C THR A 140 5.00 -32.14 18.18
N PRO A 141 3.86 -31.45 18.33
CA PRO A 141 3.33 -30.57 17.30
C PRO A 141 4.04 -29.19 17.36
N PRO A 142 4.15 -28.40 16.27
CA PRO A 142 5.20 -28.49 15.27
C PRO A 142 6.13 -27.26 15.32
N ARG A 143 7.38 -27.43 15.80
CA ARG A 143 8.44 -26.39 15.68
C ARG A 143 8.56 -25.85 14.25
N ASP A 144 8.34 -26.71 13.26
CA ASP A 144 8.38 -26.37 11.84
C ASP A 144 7.33 -25.33 11.44
N ASP A 145 6.14 -25.34 12.04
CA ASP A 145 5.07 -24.43 11.65
C ASP A 145 5.28 -23.03 12.23
N VAL A 146 5.78 -22.93 13.47
CA VAL A 146 6.18 -21.64 14.04
C VAL A 146 7.34 -21.05 13.23
N ALA A 147 8.31 -21.87 12.81
CA ALA A 147 9.42 -21.42 11.95
C ALA A 147 8.91 -20.91 10.58
N LYS A 148 7.95 -21.59 9.95
CA LYS A 148 7.30 -21.14 8.70
C LYS A 148 6.57 -19.79 8.89
N LEU A 149 5.82 -19.62 9.98
CA LEU A 149 5.13 -18.35 10.29
C LEU A 149 6.12 -17.21 10.52
N GLN A 150 7.23 -17.47 11.20
CA GLN A 150 8.30 -16.50 11.41
C GLN A 150 8.97 -16.12 10.08
N GLN A 151 9.27 -17.09 9.22
CA GLN A 151 9.85 -16.83 7.90
C GLN A 151 8.92 -15.96 7.06
N ARG A 152 7.62 -16.28 7.02
CA ARG A 152 6.61 -15.48 6.30
C ARG A 152 6.49 -14.07 6.89
N THR A 153 6.55 -13.93 8.20
CA THR A 153 6.57 -12.63 8.89
C THR A 153 7.74 -11.76 8.41
N ARG A 154 8.96 -12.32 8.38
CA ARG A 154 10.16 -11.61 7.89
C ARG A 154 10.02 -11.18 6.43
N GLN A 155 9.45 -12.03 5.57
CA GLN A 155 9.21 -11.70 4.16
C GLN A 155 8.22 -10.54 3.99
N LEU A 156 7.12 -10.55 4.76
CA LEU A 156 6.13 -9.47 4.72
C LEU A 156 6.68 -8.16 5.29
N GLU A 157 7.47 -8.21 6.36
CA GLU A 157 8.18 -7.05 6.92
C GLU A 157 9.15 -6.43 5.90
N ALA A 158 9.96 -7.24 5.22
CA ALA A 158 10.86 -6.78 4.17
C ALA A 158 10.08 -6.13 3.00
N ARG A 159 8.95 -6.72 2.61
CA ARG A 159 8.07 -6.11 1.60
C ARG A 159 7.46 -4.80 2.08
N ARG A 160 7.04 -4.71 3.35
CA ARG A 160 6.52 -3.47 3.96
C ARG A 160 7.57 -2.36 3.94
N GLY A 161 8.81 -2.67 4.35
CA GLY A 161 9.92 -1.72 4.32
C GLY A 161 10.19 -1.14 2.92
N ARG A 162 10.15 -1.98 1.87
CA ARG A 162 10.26 -1.51 0.48
C ARG A 162 9.12 -0.56 0.09
N ILE A 163 7.90 -0.81 0.54
CA ILE A 163 6.75 0.09 0.29
C ILE A 163 6.93 1.42 1.03
N THR A 164 7.35 1.39 2.29
CA THR A 164 7.60 2.61 3.07
C THR A 164 8.66 3.49 2.39
N ALA A 165 9.75 2.90 1.87
CA ALA A 165 10.76 3.63 1.10
C ALA A 165 10.18 4.24 -0.19
N LYS A 166 9.39 3.46 -0.95
CA LYS A 166 8.70 3.95 -2.15
C LYS A 166 7.76 5.11 -1.86
N LYS A 167 7.00 5.05 -0.75
CA LYS A 167 6.11 6.15 -0.33
C LYS A 167 6.88 7.43 -0.04
N ALA A 168 8.01 7.33 0.67
CA ALA A 168 8.86 8.48 0.98
C ALA A 168 9.42 9.10 -0.32
N TYR A 169 9.92 8.28 -1.23
CA TYR A 169 10.40 8.72 -2.54
C TYR A 169 9.31 9.43 -3.34
N LEU A 170 8.11 8.83 -3.43
CA LEU A 170 7.01 9.38 -4.20
C LEU A 170 6.51 10.71 -3.63
N LYS A 171 6.43 10.82 -2.30
CA LYS A 171 6.10 12.08 -1.62
C LYS A 171 7.11 13.17 -1.97
N HIS A 172 8.40 12.87 -1.86
CA HIS A 172 9.46 13.81 -2.23
C HIS A 172 9.39 14.22 -3.70
N LYS A 173 9.15 13.27 -4.61
CA LYS A 173 9.01 13.53 -6.05
C LYS A 173 7.81 14.44 -6.34
N LYS A 174 6.66 14.20 -5.71
CA LYS A 174 5.47 15.05 -5.83
C LYS A 174 5.75 16.46 -5.33
N ASP A 175 6.40 16.60 -4.17
CA ASP A 175 6.72 17.90 -3.57
C ASP A 175 7.63 18.73 -4.48
N ILE A 176 8.66 18.10 -5.09
CA ILE A 176 9.52 18.76 -6.08
C ILE A 176 8.69 19.26 -7.27
N LYS A 177 7.89 18.37 -7.88
CA LYS A 177 7.09 18.70 -9.07
C LYS A 177 6.04 19.79 -8.80
N SER A 178 5.46 19.79 -7.60
CA SER A 178 4.53 20.84 -7.17
C SER A 178 5.22 22.19 -7.04
N LYS A 179 6.42 22.24 -6.44
CA LYS A 179 7.21 23.46 -6.30
C LYS A 179 7.68 24.01 -7.64
N GLU A 180 8.13 23.13 -8.54
CA GLU A 180 8.51 23.51 -9.93
C GLU A 180 7.33 24.20 -10.64
N ARG A 181 6.12 23.62 -10.56
CA ARG A 181 4.91 24.23 -11.13
C ARG A 181 4.57 25.58 -10.49
N GLU A 182 4.66 25.67 -9.17
CA GLU A 182 4.38 26.93 -8.46
C GLU A 182 5.38 28.03 -8.85
N GLN A 183 6.66 27.69 -8.97
CA GLN A 183 7.69 28.62 -9.44
C GLN A 183 7.44 29.07 -10.89
N ALA A 184 7.11 28.15 -11.79
CA ALA A 184 6.78 28.48 -13.18
C ALA A 184 5.58 29.44 -13.27
N LEU A 185 4.52 29.18 -12.49
CA LEU A 185 3.35 30.07 -12.42
C LEU A 185 3.70 31.46 -11.86
N ARG A 186 4.59 31.54 -10.87
CA ARG A 186 5.07 32.82 -10.33
C ARG A 186 5.86 33.62 -11.37
N LEU A 187 6.72 32.97 -12.15
CA LEU A 187 7.51 33.64 -13.21
C LEU A 187 6.62 34.11 -14.38
N LEU A 188 5.49 33.45 -14.64
CA LEU A 188 4.48 33.90 -15.60
C LEU A 188 3.64 35.08 -15.10
N SER A 189 3.63 35.36 -13.79
CA SER A 189 2.90 36.46 -13.15
C SER A 189 3.70 37.76 -13.01
N THR A 190 4.98 37.77 -13.38
CA THR A 190 5.82 38.98 -13.32
C THR A 190 5.75 39.77 -14.64
N PRO A 191 5.66 41.12 -14.61
CA PRO A 191 5.55 41.90 -15.84
C PRO A 191 6.88 41.99 -16.59
N SER A 192 6.90 41.36 -17.77
CA SER A 192 7.62 41.73 -19.00
C SER A 192 9.11 42.12 -18.92
N ARG A 193 10.01 41.15 -19.20
CA ARG A 193 11.07 41.32 -20.22
C ARG A 193 11.86 40.07 -20.65
N GLU A 194 11.57 38.87 -20.15
CA GLU A 194 12.32 37.65 -20.52
C GLU A 194 11.45 36.51 -21.08
N ARG A 195 10.32 36.85 -21.73
CA ARG A 195 9.45 35.83 -22.35
C ARG A 195 10.11 35.06 -23.50
N LEU A 196 11.26 35.51 -24.02
CA LEU A 196 11.98 34.83 -25.09
C LEU A 196 13.02 33.78 -24.62
N CYS A 197 13.30 33.67 -23.31
CA CYS A 197 14.24 32.64 -22.81
C CYS A 197 13.54 31.45 -22.12
N ALA A 198 12.29 31.61 -21.69
CA ALA A 198 11.56 30.54 -20.98
C ALA A 198 11.00 29.45 -21.91
N SER A 199 10.97 29.67 -23.22
CA SER A 199 10.54 28.69 -24.23
C SER A 199 11.54 27.54 -24.44
N VAL A 200 12.69 27.55 -23.77
CA VAL A 200 13.78 26.56 -23.96
C VAL A 200 13.93 25.58 -22.79
N SER A 201 13.03 25.51 -21.80
CA SER A 201 13.26 24.62 -20.63
C SER A 201 12.12 23.73 -20.16
N LEU A 202 10.94 23.76 -20.80
CA LEU A 202 9.89 22.77 -20.50
C LEU A 202 9.94 21.53 -21.40
N SER A 203 10.72 21.58 -22.49
CA SER A 203 10.99 20.45 -23.38
C SER A 203 12.05 19.46 -22.88
N VAL A 204 12.64 19.65 -21.69
CA VAL A 204 13.64 18.73 -21.10
C VAL A 204 13.04 17.74 -20.09
N LEU A 205 11.74 17.85 -19.78
CA LEU A 205 11.05 16.90 -18.89
C LEU A 205 10.13 15.91 -19.63
N SER A 206 10.36 15.74 -20.93
CA SER A 206 9.99 14.51 -21.63
C SER A 206 10.89 13.39 -21.13
N ASN A 207 10.39 12.65 -20.14
CA ASN A 207 10.68 11.25 -19.88
C ASN A 207 11.78 10.65 -20.79
N ARG A 208 13.03 10.78 -20.38
CA ARG A 208 14.00 9.71 -20.65
C ARG A 208 13.50 8.52 -19.85
N VAL A 209 13.01 7.54 -20.61
CA VAL A 209 12.83 6.10 -20.36
C VAL A 209 13.20 5.64 -18.95
#